data_AF-A0A453S7G0-F1
#
_entry.id   AF-A0A453S7G0-F1
#
_cell.length_a   1.000
_cell.length_b   1.000
_cell.length_c   1.000
_cell.angle_alpha   90.00
_cell.angle_beta   90.00
_cell.angle_gamma   90.00
#
_symmetry.space_group_name_H-M   'P 1'
#
loop_
_entity.id
_entity.type
_entity.pdbx_description
1 polymer ?
#
loop_
_entity_poly.entity_id
_entity_poly.type
_entity_poly.pdbx_seq_one_letter_code
_entity_poly.pdbx_strand_id
1 'polypeptide(L)' 'LDKAYPRDFFQVGRVRVQLTNDDGSPVNPAIRTKKQLMIQIAELVPKHHGRTKKQEPVAGPSVTTTNKKNKKKK' A
#
# COMPACT_ATOMS: atom_id res chain seq x y z
N LEU A 1 -9.21 -3.89 -16.95
CA LEU A 1 -9.27 -2.40 -16.93
C LEU A 1 -9.16 -1.96 -15.49
N ASP A 2 -7.94 -1.71 -15.04
CA ASP A 2 -7.69 -1.28 -13.67
C ASP A 2 -8.43 0.03 -13.40
N LYS A 3 -9.24 0.02 -12.34
CA LYS A 3 -10.05 1.19 -11.98
C LYS A 3 -9.12 2.19 -11.27
N ALA A 4 -8.80 3.27 -11.96
CA ALA A 4 -8.03 4.39 -11.42
C ALA A 4 -8.96 5.56 -11.03
N TYR A 5 -8.46 6.44 -10.16
CA TYR A 5 -9.16 7.67 -9.84
C TYR A 5 -8.88 8.72 -10.92
N PRO A 6 -9.89 9.34 -11.56
CA PRO A 6 -9.65 10.23 -12.70
C PRO A 6 -8.77 11.46 -12.43
N ARG A 7 -8.59 11.86 -11.16
CA ARG A 7 -7.73 12.99 -10.79
C ARG A 7 -6.33 12.58 -10.33
N ASP A 8 -6.05 11.28 -10.24
CA ASP A 8 -4.73 10.75 -9.89
C ASP A 8 -4.29 9.76 -10.97
N PHE A 9 -3.44 10.25 -11.88
CA PHE A 9 -2.97 9.50 -13.04
C PHE A 9 -1.81 8.55 -12.70
N PHE A 10 -1.10 8.78 -11.60
CA PHE A 10 0.09 8.00 -11.24
C PHE A 10 -0.27 6.79 -10.38
N GLN A 11 -1.37 6.85 -9.63
CA GLN A 11 -1.82 5.74 -8.77
C GLN A 11 -2.99 4.98 -9.39
N VAL A 12 -2.73 3.73 -9.77
CA VAL A 12 -3.72 2.82 -10.32
C VAL A 12 -4.17 1.83 -9.23
N GLY A 13 -5.49 1.68 -9.06
CA GLY A 13 -6.07 0.71 -8.13
C GLY A 13 -7.28 1.27 -7.37
N ARG A 14 -8.35 0.46 -7.24
CA ARG A 14 -9.52 0.82 -6.45
C ARG A 14 -10.07 -0.39 -5.70
N VAL A 15 -10.07 -0.30 -4.38
CA VAL A 15 -10.67 -1.30 -3.50
C VAL A 15 -12.16 -1.02 -3.34
N ARG A 16 -12.98 -2.07 -3.40
CA ARG A 16 -14.41 -2.03 -3.03
C ARG A 16 -14.55 -2.65 -1.65
N VAL A 17 -15.29 -1.99 -0.76
CA VAL A 17 -15.53 -2.46 0.60
C VAL A 17 -17.03 -2.43 0.87
N GLN A 18 -17.54 -3.46 1.53
CA GLN A 18 -18.90 -3.51 2.02
C GLN A 18 -18.96 -2.84 3.40
N LEU A 19 -19.83 -1.85 3.57
CA LEU A 19 -20.02 -1.16 4.85
C LEU A 19 -21.24 -1.68 5.60
N THR A 20 -22.28 -2.06 4.86
CA THR A 20 -23.55 -2.54 5.39
C THR A 20 -23.88 -3.91 4.79
N ASN A 21 -24.50 -4.76 5.60
CA ASN A 21 -25.11 -6.00 5.14
C ASN A 21 -26.39 -5.68 4.34
N ASP A 22 -26.98 -6.72 3.75
CA ASP A 22 -28.24 -6.61 3.02
C ASP A 22 -29.40 -6.16 3.93
N ASP A 23 -29.32 -6.48 5.23
CA ASP A 23 -30.25 -6.04 6.28
C ASP A 23 -30.06 -4.57 6.72
N GLY A 24 -29.08 -3.86 6.13
CA GLY A 24 -28.76 -2.47 6.48
C GLY A 24 -27.92 -2.28 7.75
N SER A 25 -27.68 -3.36 8.52
CA SER A 25 -26.77 -3.32 9.67
C SER A 25 -25.31 -3.10 9.23
N PRO A 26 -24.49 -2.36 10.01
CA PRO A 26 -23.06 -2.20 9.69
C PRO A 26 -22.31 -3.53 9.80
N VAL A 27 -21.47 -3.85 8.82
CA VAL A 27 -20.63 -5.07 8.82
C VAL A 27 -19.70 -5.08 10.03
N ASN A 28 -19.13 -3.92 10.35
CA ASN A 28 -18.31 -3.71 11.54
C ASN A 28 -18.94 -2.58 12.37
N PRO A 29 -19.39 -2.83 13.61
CA PRO A 29 -20.04 -1.82 14.43
C PRO A 29 -19.13 -0.64 14.77
N ALA A 30 -17.81 -0.84 14.76
CA ALA A 30 -16.83 0.22 14.98
C ALA A 30 -16.66 1.15 13.77
N ILE A 31 -17.11 0.76 12.57
CA ILE A 31 -16.94 1.53 11.34
C ILE A 31 -18.30 1.69 10.67
N ARG A 32 -18.95 2.82 10.92
CA ARG A 32 -20.29 3.10 10.37
C ARG A 32 -20.27 3.94 9.10
N THR A 33 -19.22 4.74 8.91
CA THR A 33 -19.13 5.68 7.78
C THR A 33 -17.85 5.46 6.99
N LYS A 34 -17.89 5.82 5.70
CA LYS A 34 -16.71 5.77 4.83
C LYS A 34 -15.56 6.64 5.33
N LYS A 35 -15.87 7.78 5.96
CA LYS A 35 -14.86 8.67 6.57
C LYS A 35 -14.13 7.99 7.71
N GLN A 36 -14.86 7.33 8.60
CA GLN A 36 -14.28 6.60 9.72
C GLN A 36 -13.40 5.44 9.25
N LEU A 37 -13.83 4.70 8.21
CA LEU A 37 -13.01 3.68 7.57
C LEU A 37 -11.66 4.25 7.09
N MET A 38 -11.69 5.39 6.40
CA MET A 38 -10.46 6.02 5.88
C MET A 38 -9.51 6.44 7.00
N ILE A 39 -10.02 7.00 8.11
CA ILE A 39 -9.19 7.39 9.27
C ILE A 39 -8.54 6.16 9.90
N GLN A 40 -9.31 5.09 10.13
CA GLN A 40 -8.77 3.86 10.73
C GLN A 40 -7.71 3.20 9.84
N ILE A 41 -7.90 3.22 8.51
CA ILE A 41 -6.89 2.74 7.56
C ILE A 41 -5.62 3.58 7.67
N ALA A 42 -5.75 4.91 7.72
CA ALA A 42 -4.59 5.80 7.83
C ALA A 42 -3.76 5.54 9.10
N GLU A 43 -4.39 5.12 10.21
CA GLU A 43 -3.70 4.74 11.44
C GLU A 43 -2.99 3.38 11.35
N LEU A 44 -3.55 2.43 10.58
CA LEU A 44 -3.04 1.07 10.47
C LEU A 44 -1.93 0.93 9.40
N VAL A 45 -1.97 1.72 8.34
CA VAL A 45 -1.01 1.66 7.23
C VAL A 45 0.45 1.83 7.69
N PRO A 46 0.81 2.80 8.55
CA PRO A 46 2.19 2.95 9.03
C PRO A 46 2.69 1.75 9.84
N LYS A 47 1.77 1.04 10.50
CA LYS A 47 2.07 -0.15 11.33
C LYS A 47 2.20 -1.43 10.49
N HIS A 48 1.83 -1.39 9.21
CA HIS A 48 1.83 -2.56 8.34
C HIS A 48 3.25 -3.09 8.11
N HIS A 49 3.44 -4.41 8.21
CA HIS A 49 4.74 -5.07 8.07
C HIS A 49 5.47 -4.74 6.76
N GLY A 50 4.73 -4.56 5.67
CA GLY A 50 5.27 -4.16 4.37
C GLY A 50 5.73 -2.70 4.29
N ARG A 51 5.47 -1.88 5.32
CA ARG A 51 5.89 -0.48 5.44
C ARG A 51 6.93 -0.26 6.53
N THR A 52 6.91 -1.08 7.58
CA THR A 52 7.88 -1.02 8.70
C THR A 52 9.20 -1.72 8.40
N LYS A 53 9.23 -2.66 7.45
CA LYS A 53 10.48 -3.10 6.83
C LYS A 53 11.00 -1.94 5.99
N LYS A 54 11.93 -1.14 6.56
CA LYS A 54 12.71 -0.14 5.83
C LYS A 54 13.13 -0.73 4.49
N GLN A 55 12.56 -0.20 3.43
CA GLN A 55 13.10 -0.38 2.10
C GLN A 55 14.44 0.37 2.12
N GLU A 56 15.54 -0.38 2.05
CA GLU A 56 16.84 0.18 1.64
C GLU A 56 16.60 1.10 0.44
N PRO A 57 17.24 2.28 0.39
CA PRO A 57 16.97 3.26 -0.65
C PRO A 57 17.10 2.59 -2.01
N VAL A 58 16.02 2.64 -2.79
CA VAL A 58 16.05 2.25 -4.20
C VAL A 58 16.97 3.24 -4.90
N ALA A 59 18.25 2.86 -5.02
CA ALA A 59 19.14 3.46 -6.00
C ALA A 59 18.49 3.30 -7.38
N GLY A 60 18.63 4.34 -8.21
CA GLY A 60 18.07 4.44 -9.55
C GLY A 60 18.45 3.29 -10.50
N PRO A 61 18.12 3.43 -11.80
CA PRO A 61 17.95 2.31 -12.72
C PRO A 61 19.24 1.51 -12.83
N SER A 62 19.26 0.34 -12.19
CA SER A 62 20.38 -0.58 -12.22
C SER A 62 20.18 -1.54 -13.38
N VAL A 63 20.75 -1.18 -14.54
CA VAL A 63 21.02 -2.12 -15.62
C VAL A 63 21.83 -3.28 -15.03
N THR A 64 21.26 -4.48 -15.10
CA THR A 64 21.88 -5.72 -14.64
C THR A 64 22.99 -6.14 -15.60
N THR A 65 24.26 -5.95 -15.24
CA THR A 65 25.38 -6.74 -15.80
C THR A 65 26.39 -7.14 -14.71
N THR A 66 26.30 -8.42 -14.35
CA THR A 66 27.41 -9.36 -14.06
C THR A 66 28.51 -8.97 -13.06
N ASN A 67 28.28 -9.34 -11.80
CA ASN A 67 29.09 -10.28 -11.00
C ASN A 67 30.60 -10.44 -11.35
N LYS A 68 31.52 -9.88 -10.54
CA LYS A 68 32.87 -10.46 -10.31
C LYS A 68 33.58 -9.94 -9.04
N LYS A 69 33.58 -10.79 -8.01
CA LYS A 69 34.75 -11.28 -7.25
C LYS A 69 35.80 -10.26 -6.74
N ASN A 70 35.66 -9.90 -5.47
CA ASN A 70 36.67 -9.97 -4.39
C ASN A 70 38.17 -9.84 -4.75
N LYS A 71 38.86 -8.76 -4.29
CA LYS A 71 40.25 -8.86 -3.78
C LYS A 71 40.64 -7.68 -2.87
N LYS A 72 40.96 -8.03 -1.63
CA LYS A 72 41.56 -7.25 -0.53
C LYS A 72 43.06 -6.94 -0.77
N LYS A 73 43.57 -5.94 -0.01
CA LYS A 73 44.97 -5.49 0.21
C LYS A 73 45.40 -4.32 -0.68
N LYS A 74 46.15 -3.33 -0.22
CA LYS A 74 46.88 -3.10 1.04
C LYS A 74 47.11 -1.59 1.18
#